data_AF-A0A318PY03-F1
#
_entry.id   AF-A0A318PY03-F1
#
_cell.length_a   1.000
_cell.length_b   1.000
_cell.length_c   1.000
_cell.angle_alpha   90.00
_cell.angle_beta   90.00
_cell.angle_gamma   90.00
#
_symmetry.space_group_name_H-M   'P 1'
#
loop_
_entity.id
_entity.type
_entity.pdbx_description
1 polymer ?
#
loop_
_entity_poly.entity_id
_entity_poly.type
_entity_poly.pdbx_seq_one_letter_code
_entity_poly.pdbx_strand_id
1 'polypeptide(L)'
;MKLDDLEKVQSLRDMLKCAMKAFEEAAEFPHCRFPLWTHFSSGGVIAALRGSDVLPILGRQAAEIVVELTDLGIDMTADISPHLSPYIIAIRHPKQEATQ
;
A
#
# COMPACT_ATOMS: atom_id res chain seq x y z
N MET A 1 -23.63 -2.85 -9.44
CA MET A 1 -22.21 -2.70 -9.80
C MET A 1 -22.04 -3.23 -11.21
N LYS A 2 -21.37 -2.50 -12.12
CA LYS A 2 -21.16 -2.97 -13.50
C LYS A 2 -20.06 -4.05 -13.52
N LEU A 3 -19.97 -4.83 -14.61
CA LEU A 3 -18.94 -5.88 -14.75
C LEU A 3 -17.52 -5.29 -14.64
N ASP A 4 -17.28 -4.15 -15.28
CA ASP A 4 -16.00 -3.43 -15.23
C ASP A 4 -15.61 -3.01 -13.81
N ASP A 5 -16.58 -2.63 -12.99
CA ASP A 5 -16.36 -2.26 -11.59
C ASP A 5 -15.96 -3.50 -10.75
N LEU A 6 -16.51 -4.68 -11.08
CA LEU A 6 -16.19 -5.94 -10.38
C LEU A 6 -14.76 -6.41 -10.72
N GLU A 7 -14.35 -6.33 -11.98
CA GLU A 7 -12.98 -6.65 -12.40
C GLU A 7 -11.96 -5.70 -11.76
N LYS A 8 -12.29 -4.40 -11.72
CA LYS A 8 -11.49 -3.39 -11.04
C LYS A 8 -11.35 -3.69 -9.54
N VAL A 9 -12.47 -3.99 -8.86
CA VAL A 9 -12.45 -4.35 -7.42
C VAL A 9 -11.59 -5.58 -7.17
N GLN A 10 -11.68 -6.61 -8.02
CA GLN A 10 -10.86 -7.82 -7.85
C GLN A 10 -9.37 -7.51 -8.04
N SER A 11 -9.02 -6.74 -9.07
CA SER A 11 -7.64 -6.32 -9.30
C SER A 11 -7.08 -5.50 -8.13
N LEU A 12 -7.86 -4.57 -7.59
CA LEU A 12 -7.50 -3.78 -6.41
C LEU A 12 -7.29 -4.66 -5.18
N ARG A 13 -8.14 -5.66 -4.95
CA ARG A 13 -7.98 -6.63 -3.84
C ARG A 13 -6.71 -7.46 -3.97
N ASP A 14 -6.39 -7.92 -5.18
CA ASP A 14 -5.18 -8.70 -5.42
C ASP A 14 -3.92 -7.86 -5.19
N MET A 15 -3.92 -6.61 -5.65
CA MET A 15 -2.85 -5.65 -5.37
C MET A 15 -2.74 -5.33 -3.87
N LEU A 16 -3.86 -5.12 -3.19
CA LEU A 16 -3.88 -4.84 -1.75
C LEU A 16 -3.26 -5.99 -0.96
N LYS A 17 -3.60 -7.25 -1.30
CA LYS A 17 -3.05 -8.43 -0.64
C LYS A 17 -1.52 -8.48 -0.75
N CYS A 18 -0.98 -8.17 -1.92
CA CYS A 18 0.46 -8.11 -2.14
C CYS A 18 1.10 -6.95 -1.35
N ALA A 19 0.50 -5.76 -1.39
CA ALA A 19 1.00 -4.59 -0.68
C ALA A 19 0.98 -4.77 0.85
N MET A 20 -0.10 -5.34 1.39
CA MET A 20 -0.25 -5.62 2.82
C MET A 20 0.77 -6.62 3.32
N LYS A 21 0.99 -7.71 2.59
CA LYS A 21 2.01 -8.70 2.96
C LYS A 21 3.41 -8.07 3.03
N ALA A 22 3.78 -7.27 2.02
CA ALA A 22 5.07 -6.58 2.01
C ALA A 22 5.17 -5.52 3.11
N PHE A 23 4.08 -4.80 3.38
CA PHE A 23 4.02 -3.79 4.43
C PHE A 23 4.20 -4.41 5.82
N GLU A 24 3.50 -5.50 6.11
CA GLU A 24 3.61 -6.22 7.39
C GLU A 24 5.02 -6.81 7.58
N GLU A 25 5.60 -7.39 6.53
CA GLU A 25 6.98 -7.90 6.57
C GLU A 25 7.98 -6.77 6.85
N ALA A 26 7.83 -5.61 6.20
CA ALA A 26 8.66 -4.43 6.45
C ALA A 26 8.46 -3.86 7.87
N ALA A 27 7.25 -3.96 8.41
CA ALA A 27 6.91 -3.50 9.76
C ALA A 27 7.51 -4.41 10.84
N GLU A 28 7.48 -5.72 10.62
CA GLU A 28 8.07 -6.73 11.50
C GLU A 28 9.60 -6.69 11.48
N PHE A 29 10.20 -6.40 10.31
CA PHE A 29 11.64 -6.40 10.10
C PHE A 29 12.19 -5.02 9.65
N PRO A 30 12.05 -3.96 10.46
CA PRO A 30 12.38 -2.58 10.04
C PRO A 30 13.87 -2.35 9.76
N HIS A 31 14.75 -3.24 10.25
CA HIS A 31 16.20 -3.18 10.06
C HIS A 31 16.71 -4.11 8.94
N CYS A 32 15.86 -5.02 8.44
CA CYS A 32 16.22 -5.90 7.32
C CYS A 32 16.25 -5.12 6.01
N ARG A 33 17.01 -5.65 5.04
CA ARG A 33 17.12 -5.06 3.71
C ARG A 33 16.23 -5.79 2.71
N PHE A 34 15.37 -5.05 2.05
CA PHE A 34 14.46 -5.53 1.01
C PHE A 34 15.05 -5.19 -0.36
N PRO A 35 15.29 -6.19 -1.24
CA PRO A 35 15.86 -5.96 -2.55
C PRO A 35 14.84 -5.31 -3.48
N LEU A 36 15.26 -4.22 -4.14
CA LEU A 36 14.56 -3.63 -5.27
C LEU A 36 15.07 -4.26 -6.55
N TRP A 37 14.17 -4.90 -7.28
CA TRP A 37 14.46 -5.55 -8.56
C TRP A 37 14.12 -4.64 -9.71
N THR A 38 14.76 -4.87 -10.86
CA THR A 38 14.34 -4.23 -12.11
C THR A 38 13.07 -4.89 -12.63
N HIS A 39 12.29 -4.14 -13.41
CA HIS A 39 11.15 -4.69 -14.14
C HIS A 39 11.57 -5.53 -15.36
N PHE A 40 12.85 -5.50 -15.76
CA PHE A 40 13.37 -6.32 -16.84
C PHE A 40 13.60 -7.76 -16.37
N SER A 41 13.13 -8.73 -17.15
CA SER A 41 13.22 -10.16 -16.86
C SER A 41 14.65 -10.71 -16.69
N SER A 42 15.66 -9.97 -17.15
CA SER A 42 17.09 -10.29 -17.01
C SER A 42 17.85 -9.37 -16.04
N GLY A 43 17.18 -8.40 -15.41
CA GLY A 43 17.84 -7.43 -14.54
C GLY A 43 17.98 -7.90 -13.09
N GLY A 44 19.12 -7.61 -12.47
CA GLY A 44 19.41 -7.95 -11.08
C GLY A 44 18.82 -6.99 -10.04
N VAL A 45 19.23 -7.14 -8.78
CA VAL A 45 18.90 -6.20 -7.71
C VAL A 45 19.59 -4.86 -7.98
N ILE A 46 18.83 -3.77 -8.08
CA ILE A 46 19.34 -2.41 -8.33
C ILE A 46 19.64 -1.64 -7.05
N ALA A 47 18.94 -1.97 -5.96
CA ALA A 47 19.15 -1.36 -4.66
C ALA A 47 18.59 -2.27 -3.57
N ALA A 48 18.95 -2.02 -2.31
CA ALA A 48 18.33 -2.66 -1.17
C ALA A 48 18.00 -1.59 -0.13
N LEU A 49 16.73 -1.47 0.22
CA LEU A 49 16.24 -0.47 1.18
C LEU A 49 15.99 -1.13 2.53
N ARG A 50 16.15 -0.40 3.63
CA ARG A 50 15.77 -0.95 4.95
C ARG A 50 14.25 -1.01 5.04
N GLY A 51 13.72 -1.95 5.82
CA GLY A 51 12.28 -2.04 6.11
C GLY A 51 11.69 -0.69 6.52
N SER A 52 12.39 0.05 7.38
CA SER A 52 12.03 1.41 7.80
C SER A 52 11.95 2.44 6.66
N ASP A 53 12.71 2.27 5.58
CA ASP A 53 12.68 3.17 4.42
C ASP A 53 11.54 2.82 3.45
N VAL A 54 11.20 1.52 3.32
CA VAL A 54 10.09 1.06 2.45
C VAL A 54 8.73 1.12 3.14
N LEU A 55 8.69 1.05 4.47
CA LEU A 55 7.44 1.03 5.23
C LEU A 55 6.51 2.20 4.89
N PRO A 56 6.99 3.47 4.76
CA PRO A 56 6.13 4.58 4.39
C PRO A 56 5.60 4.49 2.96
N ILE A 57 6.38 3.91 2.05
CA ILE A 57 6.03 3.76 0.63
C ILE A 57 4.93 2.69 0.50
N LEU A 58 5.17 1.52 1.09
CA LEU A 58 4.23 0.40 1.11
C LEU A 58 2.94 0.76 1.86
N GLY A 59 3.06 1.45 2.99
CA GLY A 59 1.92 1.91 3.78
C GLY A 59 1.05 2.92 3.01
N ARG A 60 1.65 3.87 2.28
CA ARG A 60 0.90 4.77 1.41
C ARG A 60 0.17 4.01 0.31
N GLN A 61 0.86 3.13 -0.41
CA GLN A 61 0.27 2.37 -1.51
C GLN A 61 -0.91 1.51 -1.05
N ALA A 62 -0.75 0.77 0.05
CA ALA A 62 -1.83 -0.04 0.61
C ALA A 62 -3.02 0.82 1.05
N ALA A 63 -2.76 1.98 1.66
CA ALA A 63 -3.82 2.89 2.11
C ALA A 63 -4.56 3.56 0.94
N GLU A 64 -3.90 3.92 -0.15
CA GLU A 64 -4.53 4.44 -1.37
C GLU A 64 -5.52 3.41 -1.96
N ILE A 65 -5.11 2.14 -2.04
CA ILE A 65 -5.98 1.06 -2.53
C ILE A 65 -7.19 0.85 -1.60
N VAL A 66 -6.99 0.89 -0.29
CA VAL A 66 -8.08 0.80 0.69
C VAL A 66 -9.08 1.94 0.54
N VAL A 67 -8.59 3.18 0.37
CA VAL A 67 -9.45 4.35 0.15
C VAL A 67 -10.25 4.15 -1.13
N GLU A 68 -9.62 3.74 -2.23
CA GLU A 68 -10.31 3.50 -3.50
C GLU A 68 -11.37 2.40 -3.41
N LEU A 69 -11.07 1.28 -2.75
CA LEU A 69 -12.06 0.22 -2.49
C LEU A 69 -13.23 0.73 -1.63
N THR A 70 -12.94 1.56 -0.63
CA THR A 70 -13.98 2.15 0.23
C THR A 70 -14.86 3.14 -0.54
N ASP A 71 -14.28 3.93 -1.44
CA ASP A 71 -15.01 4.88 -2.29
C ASP A 71 -15.89 4.16 -3.31
N LEU A 72 -15.53 2.92 -3.69
CA LEU A 72 -16.37 2.01 -4.49
C LEU A 72 -17.46 1.31 -3.65
N GLY A 73 -17.57 1.63 -2.36
CA GLY A 73 -18.58 1.07 -1.44
C GLY A 73 -18.22 -0.30 -0.87
N ILE A 74 -16.96 -0.74 -0.97
CA ILE A 74 -16.49 -1.98 -0.36
C ILE A 74 -16.07 -1.70 1.09
N ASP A 75 -16.62 -2.48 2.04
CA ASP A 75 -16.19 -2.40 3.43
C ASP A 75 -14.83 -3.09 3.60
N MET A 76 -13.82 -2.31 3.99
CA MET A 76 -12.44 -2.76 4.20
C MET A 76 -12.07 -2.84 5.69
N THR A 77 -13.00 -2.56 6.62
CA THR A 77 -12.69 -2.38 8.05
C THR A 77 -12.05 -3.60 8.70
N ALA A 78 -12.38 -4.81 8.25
CA ALA A 78 -11.81 -6.07 8.74
C ALA A 78 -10.43 -6.41 8.14
N ASP A 79 -10.08 -5.81 7.00
CA ASP A 79 -8.89 -6.14 6.20
C ASP A 79 -7.71 -5.15 6.45
N ILE A 80 -7.94 -4.12 7.26
CA ILE A 80 -6.96 -3.06 7.52
C ILE A 80 -6.18 -3.37 8.81
N SER A 81 -4.85 -3.49 8.68
CA SER A 81 -3.95 -3.55 9.84
C SER A 81 -3.97 -2.24 10.67
N PRO A 82 -3.87 -2.30 12.01
CA PRO A 82 -3.72 -1.10 12.84
C PRO A 82 -2.54 -0.20 12.41
N HIS A 83 -1.48 -0.78 11.86
CA HIS A 83 -0.31 -0.05 11.35
C HIS A 83 -0.60 0.76 10.08
N LEU A 84 -1.66 0.40 9.33
CA LEU A 84 -2.06 1.10 8.11
C LEU A 84 -3.00 2.30 8.40
N SER A 85 -3.70 2.27 9.53
CA SER A 85 -4.68 3.32 9.91
C SER A 85 -4.11 4.75 9.85
N PRO A 86 -2.88 5.05 10.32
CA PRO A 86 -2.29 6.38 10.19
C PRO A 86 -2.14 6.85 8.74
N TYR A 87 -1.87 5.94 7.80
CA TYR A 87 -1.71 6.26 6.38
C TYR A 87 -3.05 6.59 5.73
N ILE A 88 -4.11 5.84 6.05
CA ILE A 88 -5.47 6.09 5.57
C ILE A 88 -5.95 7.46 6.03
N ILE A 89 -5.72 7.80 7.31
CA ILE A 89 -6.04 9.12 7.86
C ILE A 89 -5.29 10.21 7.09
N ALA A 90 -3.99 10.04 6.85
CA ALA A 90 -3.18 11.01 6.12
C ALA A 90 -3.63 11.25 4.67
N ILE A 91 -4.14 10.21 3.99
CA ILE A 91 -4.68 10.31 2.62
C ILE A 91 -6.05 10.99 2.61
N ARG A 92 -6.95 10.64 3.53
CA ARG A 92 -8.30 11.22 3.61
C ARG A 92 -8.31 12.66 4.11
N HIS A 93 -7.34 13.00 4.95
CA HIS A 93 -7.14 14.35 5.49
C HIS A 93 -5.73 14.80 5.15
N PRO A 94 -5.46 15.08 3.86
CA PRO A 94 -4.19 15.68 3.49
C PRO A 94 -4.11 16.98 4.29
N LYS A 95 -3.01 17.17 5.05
CA LYS A 95 -2.78 18.42 5.76
C LYS A 95 -3.04 19.54 4.77
N GLN A 96 -4.01 20.41 5.06
CA GLN A 96 -4.15 21.65 4.32
C GLN A 96 -2.78 22.32 4.43
N GLU A 97 -2.05 22.38 3.31
CA GLU A 97 -0.83 23.15 3.27
C GLU A 97 -1.21 24.54 3.78
N ALA A 98 -0.56 24.97 4.86
CA ALA A 98 -0.73 26.31 5.34
C ALA A 98 -0.22 27.20 4.22
N THR A 99 -1.15 27.75 3.45
CA THR A 99 -0.92 28.90 2.58
C THR A 99 -0.36 30.00 3.49
N GLN A 100 0.96 30.12 3.54
CA GLN A 100 1.68 31.25 4.11
C GLN A 100 2.35 32.01 2.98
#